data_AF-A0AAF0RMN3-F1
#
_entry.id   AF-A0AAF0RMN3-F1
#
_cell.length_a   1.000
_cell.length_b   1.000
_cell.length_c   1.000
_cell.angle_alpha   90.00
_cell.angle_beta   90.00
_cell.angle_gamma   90.00
#
_symmetry.space_group_name_H-M   'P 1'
#
loop_
_entity.id
_entity.type
_entity.pdbx_description
1 polymer ?
#
loop_
_entity_poly.entity_id
_entity_poly.type
_entity_poly.pdbx_seq_one_letter_code
_entity_poly.pdbx_strand_id
1 'polypeptide(L)'
;MSTTPRSAIVLIAATALVVTLAGCSTSTAADTATTVGHTGRPSASATTTTPMPSTTATPTTPPAATPPASPTLDLADPTTWTITGAGVGPLTIGGSVTAEGASMTAYTRSDDCPNPNIAMWRRTGSSVWTQALPDARDVVHGILLQGAGASSPRTAQGDTLGTPLATLEAHHPDLVQIREDDQEDYRGYQDHGAWIVFDVRSTPQQVRSIWVSTDRVPPYEFCG
;
A
#
# COMPACT_ATOMS: atom_id res chain seq x y z
N MET A 1 -26.49 12.92 52.95
CA MET A 1 -26.57 11.45 53.12
C MET A 1 -27.69 10.96 52.23
N SER A 2 -27.36 10.47 51.04
CA SER A 2 -28.31 10.09 50.00
C SER A 2 -28.10 8.61 49.70
N THR A 3 -29.12 7.79 49.99
CA THR A 3 -29.14 6.34 49.75
C THR A 3 -29.80 6.07 48.40
N THR A 4 -29.06 5.47 47.48
CA THR A 4 -29.60 4.93 46.21
C THR A 4 -29.40 3.42 46.19
N PRO A 5 -30.44 2.60 45.96
CA PRO A 5 -30.34 1.15 45.94
C PRO A 5 -29.68 0.66 44.64
N ARG A 6 -28.79 -0.33 44.78
CA ARG A 6 -28.18 -1.09 43.68
C ARG A 6 -29.18 -2.14 43.18
N SER A 7 -29.64 -1.98 41.96
CA SER A 7 -30.42 -2.99 41.23
C SER A 7 -29.51 -4.08 40.66
N ALA A 8 -29.91 -5.33 40.87
CA ALA A 8 -29.29 -6.54 40.34
C ALA A 8 -29.70 -6.79 38.88
N ILE A 9 -28.77 -7.29 38.05
CA ILE A 9 -29.02 -7.83 36.70
C ILE A 9 -28.11 -9.07 36.59
N VAL A 10 -28.63 -10.27 36.88
CA VAL A 10 -29.21 -11.28 35.97
C VAL A 10 -28.20 -11.85 34.96
N LEU A 11 -27.73 -13.06 35.26
CA LEU A 11 -27.05 -14.01 34.38
C LEU A 11 -27.97 -14.46 33.23
N ILE A 12 -27.48 -14.49 31.99
CA ILE A 12 -28.05 -15.36 30.94
C ILE A 12 -26.94 -16.04 30.12
N ALA A 13 -27.09 -17.36 30.14
CA ALA A 13 -26.53 -18.50 29.41
C ALA A 13 -25.67 -18.34 28.14
N ALA A 14 -24.74 -19.29 28.08
CA ALA A 14 -23.89 -19.70 26.96
C ALA A 14 -24.66 -20.18 25.72
N THR A 15 -24.04 -20.02 24.55
CA THR A 15 -24.37 -20.82 23.36
C THR A 15 -23.08 -21.18 22.64
N ALA A 16 -22.73 -22.47 22.69
CA ALA A 16 -21.63 -23.05 21.94
C ALA A 16 -22.15 -23.40 20.53
N LEU A 17 -21.50 -22.89 19.49
CA LEU A 17 -21.76 -23.29 18.11
C LEU A 17 -20.54 -24.05 17.58
N VAL A 18 -20.70 -25.37 17.42
CA VAL A 18 -19.76 -26.25 16.72
C VAL A 18 -20.17 -26.30 15.26
N VAL A 19 -19.28 -25.90 14.35
CA VAL A 19 -19.44 -26.13 12.91
C VAL A 19 -18.23 -26.92 12.43
N THR A 20 -18.46 -28.20 12.16
CA THR A 20 -17.54 -29.08 11.43
C THR A 20 -18.15 -29.37 10.07
N LEU A 21 -17.51 -28.92 8.98
CA LEU A 21 -17.75 -29.48 7.66
C LEU A 21 -16.43 -29.81 6.97
N ALA A 22 -16.22 -31.13 6.84
CA ALA A 22 -15.26 -31.77 5.97
C ALA A 22 -15.73 -31.69 4.51
N GLY A 23 -14.79 -31.62 3.56
CA GLY A 23 -15.12 -31.69 2.14
C GLY A 23 -13.90 -31.71 1.24
N CYS A 24 -13.22 -32.86 1.17
CA CYS A 24 -12.28 -33.20 0.09
C CYS A 24 -12.98 -33.20 -1.26
N SER A 25 -12.28 -32.77 -2.32
CA SER A 25 -12.23 -33.48 -3.61
C SER A 25 -11.07 -32.95 -4.46
N THR A 26 -10.02 -33.75 -4.54
CA THR A 26 -9.02 -33.75 -5.60
C THR A 26 -9.66 -34.16 -6.93
N SER A 27 -9.40 -33.42 -8.01
CA SER A 27 -9.64 -33.92 -9.36
C SER A 27 -8.36 -33.85 -10.18
N THR A 28 -7.90 -35.04 -10.55
CA THR A 28 -6.79 -35.35 -11.43
C THR A 28 -7.27 -35.27 -12.88
N ALA A 29 -6.50 -34.65 -13.76
CA ALA A 29 -6.54 -34.96 -15.19
C ALA A 29 -5.12 -34.90 -15.77
N ALA A 30 -4.63 -36.07 -16.16
CA ALA A 30 -3.48 -36.26 -17.03
C ALA A 30 -3.99 -36.35 -18.49
N ASP A 31 -3.22 -35.86 -19.46
CA ASP A 31 -3.07 -36.49 -20.77
C ASP A 31 -1.89 -35.84 -21.49
N THR A 32 -0.75 -36.54 -21.60
CA THR A 32 -0.36 -37.46 -22.69
C THR A 32 0.23 -36.73 -23.91
N ALA A 33 1.53 -36.98 -24.09
CA ALA A 33 2.34 -36.58 -25.22
C ALA A 33 1.93 -37.31 -26.50
N THR A 34 2.14 -36.70 -27.67
CA THR A 34 2.46 -37.43 -28.92
C THR A 34 3.30 -36.56 -29.85
N THR A 35 4.50 -37.07 -30.17
CA THR A 35 5.44 -36.59 -31.19
C THR A 35 5.56 -37.67 -32.26
N VAL A 36 5.21 -37.38 -33.52
CA VAL A 36 5.75 -38.00 -34.77
C VAL A 36 5.36 -37.04 -35.90
N GLY A 37 6.25 -36.39 -36.65
CA GLY A 37 7.18 -36.95 -37.62
C GLY A 37 6.54 -36.94 -39.01
N HIS A 38 6.92 -36.00 -39.89
CA HIS A 38 6.57 -36.03 -41.32
C HIS A 38 7.78 -35.67 -42.18
N THR A 39 8.14 -36.66 -43.00
CA THR A 39 9.14 -36.73 -44.06
C THR A 39 8.68 -36.05 -45.36
N GLY A 40 9.62 -35.46 -46.11
CA GLY A 40 9.68 -35.62 -47.58
C GLY A 40 9.44 -34.40 -48.51
N ARG A 41 10.56 -33.83 -48.99
CA ARG A 41 10.90 -33.12 -50.28
C ARG A 41 9.87 -33.10 -51.44
N PRO A 42 9.84 -32.07 -52.33
CA PRO A 42 10.87 -31.80 -53.38
C PRO A 42 11.24 -30.30 -53.55
N SER A 43 12.51 -29.89 -53.68
CA SER A 43 13.31 -29.69 -54.91
C SER A 43 12.67 -28.81 -56.01
N ALA A 44 12.95 -27.51 -55.99
CA ALA A 44 12.82 -26.61 -57.14
C ALA A 44 14.09 -25.75 -57.26
N SER A 45 14.70 -25.76 -58.45
CA SER A 45 15.90 -25.00 -58.82
C SER A 45 15.60 -23.50 -58.86
N ALA A 46 16.38 -22.70 -58.15
CA ALA A 46 16.37 -21.25 -58.26
C ALA A 46 17.67 -20.76 -58.93
N THR A 47 17.48 -19.96 -59.97
CA THR A 47 18.52 -19.33 -60.79
C THR A 47 19.39 -18.39 -59.96
N THR A 48 20.71 -18.51 -60.10
CA THR A 48 21.69 -17.68 -59.41
C THR A 48 21.76 -16.28 -60.04
N THR A 49 21.28 -15.26 -59.34
CA THR A 49 21.61 -13.86 -59.61
C THR A 49 22.57 -13.36 -58.53
N THR A 50 23.76 -12.92 -58.95
CA THR A 50 24.79 -12.35 -58.07
C THR A 50 24.31 -11.01 -57.51
N PRO A 51 24.13 -10.85 -56.18
CA PRO A 51 23.77 -9.57 -55.60
C PRO A 51 25.01 -8.66 -55.52
N MET A 52 24.84 -7.42 -55.99
CA MET A 52 25.78 -6.32 -55.82
C MET A 52 25.93 -5.97 -54.33
N PRO A 53 27.14 -5.69 -53.79
CA PRO A 53 27.29 -5.32 -52.39
C PRO A 53 26.61 -3.97 -52.14
N SER A 54 25.52 -4.01 -51.37
CA SER A 54 24.84 -2.81 -50.89
C SER A 54 25.60 -2.29 -49.68
N THR A 55 26.07 -1.04 -49.73
CA THR A 55 26.66 -0.35 -48.57
C THR A 55 25.56 -0.07 -47.56
N THR A 56 25.39 -0.95 -46.58
CA THR A 56 24.49 -0.76 -45.45
C THR A 56 24.98 0.44 -44.63
N ALA A 57 24.24 1.55 -44.70
CA ALA A 57 24.44 2.67 -43.78
C ALA A 57 24.19 2.17 -42.35
N THR A 58 25.16 2.35 -41.46
CA THR A 58 25.02 2.05 -40.04
C THR A 58 23.86 2.87 -39.49
N PRO A 59 22.83 2.26 -38.86
CA PRO A 59 21.75 3.02 -38.26
C PRO A 59 22.31 3.84 -37.11
N THR A 60 22.30 5.17 -37.26
CA THR A 60 22.56 6.10 -36.17
C THR A 60 21.43 5.96 -35.17
N THR A 61 21.69 5.31 -34.03
CA THR A 61 20.74 5.26 -32.91
C THR A 61 20.43 6.68 -32.45
N PRO A 62 19.16 7.08 -32.39
CA PRO A 62 18.76 8.36 -31.80
C PRO A 62 19.32 8.46 -30.37
N PRO A 63 19.73 9.65 -29.91
CA PRO A 63 20.16 9.83 -28.53
C PRO A 63 19.04 9.37 -27.58
N ALA A 64 19.41 8.57 -26.58
CA ALA A 64 18.49 8.09 -25.56
C ALA A 64 17.79 9.29 -24.90
N ALA A 65 16.46 9.23 -24.81
CA ALA A 65 15.69 10.26 -24.15
C ALA A 65 16.17 10.40 -22.70
N THR A 66 16.51 11.63 -22.29
CA THR A 66 16.83 11.94 -20.90
C THR A 66 15.64 11.56 -20.02
N PRO A 67 15.83 10.78 -18.95
CA PRO A 67 14.75 10.48 -18.01
C PRO A 67 14.10 11.77 -17.51
N PRO A 68 12.77 11.81 -17.33
CA PRO A 68 12.12 12.95 -16.72
C PRO A 68 12.72 13.21 -15.34
N ALA A 69 12.92 14.49 -15.00
CA ALA A 69 13.40 14.87 -13.68
C ALA A 69 12.42 14.38 -12.61
N SER A 70 12.93 13.79 -11.53
CA SER A 70 12.11 13.42 -10.38
C SER A 70 11.40 14.67 -9.85
N PRO A 71 10.11 14.60 -9.49
CA PRO A 71 9.41 15.73 -8.91
C PRO A 71 10.14 16.17 -7.63
N THR A 72 10.33 17.48 -7.48
CA THR A 72 10.91 18.06 -6.27
C THR A 72 9.92 17.90 -5.11
N LEU A 73 10.38 17.34 -3.99
CA LEU A 73 9.61 17.27 -2.75
C LEU A 73 9.40 18.68 -2.19
N ASP A 74 8.15 19.10 -1.98
CA ASP A 74 7.78 20.29 -1.24
C ASP A 74 7.18 19.89 0.11
N LEU A 75 7.88 20.23 1.19
CA LEU A 75 7.43 19.93 2.55
C LEU A 75 6.11 20.63 2.90
N ALA A 76 5.78 21.75 2.24
CA ALA A 76 4.52 22.46 2.44
C ALA A 76 3.40 21.96 1.53
N ASP A 77 3.65 21.02 0.61
CA ASP A 77 2.63 20.44 -0.26
C ASP A 77 2.68 18.91 -0.22
N PRO A 78 1.81 18.27 0.58
CA PRO A 78 1.77 16.81 0.70
C PRO A 78 1.43 16.10 -0.60
N THR A 79 0.85 16.79 -1.58
CA THR A 79 0.60 16.17 -2.89
C THR A 79 1.91 15.88 -3.62
N THR A 80 3.00 16.55 -3.26
CA THR A 80 4.34 16.24 -3.79
C THR A 80 4.99 15.03 -3.10
N TRP A 81 4.40 14.53 -2.00
CA TRP A 81 4.96 13.44 -1.22
C TRP A 81 4.55 12.10 -1.80
N THR A 82 5.49 11.16 -1.78
CA THR A 82 5.26 9.77 -2.21
C THR A 82 5.06 8.86 -1.01
N ILE A 83 4.14 7.92 -1.14
CA ILE A 83 3.92 6.80 -0.23
C ILE A 83 4.62 5.57 -0.82
N THR A 84 5.54 4.98 -0.06
CA THR A 84 6.24 3.73 -0.38
C THR A 84 6.40 2.90 0.89
N GLY A 85 6.80 1.64 0.76
CA GLY A 85 7.15 0.83 1.92
C GLY A 85 8.35 1.36 2.71
N ALA A 86 9.21 2.17 2.06
CA ALA A 86 10.32 2.84 2.74
C ALA A 86 9.88 4.02 3.60
N GLY A 87 8.68 4.58 3.38
CA GLY A 87 8.22 5.76 4.10
C GLY A 87 7.20 6.62 3.36
N VAL A 88 6.94 7.80 3.94
CA VAL A 88 5.96 8.76 3.44
C VAL A 88 6.56 10.15 3.44
N GLY A 89 6.73 10.73 2.26
CA GLY A 89 7.32 12.07 2.11
C GLY A 89 8.69 12.14 2.80
N PRO A 90 8.90 13.04 3.77
CA PRO A 90 10.17 13.14 4.49
C PRO A 90 10.35 12.08 5.58
N LEU A 91 9.33 11.30 5.95
CA LEU A 91 9.44 10.31 7.03
C LEU A 91 9.86 8.95 6.48
N THR A 92 10.93 8.36 7.02
CA THR A 92 11.44 7.04 6.61
C THR A 92 11.18 5.98 7.67
N ILE A 93 10.71 4.80 7.26
CA ILE A 93 10.70 3.59 8.11
C ILE A 93 12.14 3.22 8.46
N GLY A 94 12.40 2.95 9.74
CA GLY A 94 13.74 2.70 10.26
C GLY A 94 14.56 3.96 10.58
N GLY A 95 14.06 5.15 10.23
CA GLY A 95 14.66 6.44 10.59
C GLY A 95 14.45 6.79 12.06
N SER A 96 15.15 7.82 12.56
CA SER A 96 14.93 8.37 13.90
C SER A 96 13.75 9.33 13.88
N VAL A 97 12.76 9.13 14.75
CA VAL A 97 11.61 10.03 14.89
C VAL A 97 12.05 11.46 15.21
N THR A 98 13.11 11.62 16.01
CA THR A 98 13.69 12.93 16.30
C THR A 98 14.27 13.60 15.05
N ALA A 99 15.08 12.88 14.28
CA ALA A 99 15.71 13.42 13.07
C ALA A 99 14.68 13.71 11.97
N GLU A 100 13.76 12.78 11.72
CA GLU A 100 12.69 12.93 10.73
C GLU A 100 11.74 14.06 11.14
N GLY A 101 11.43 14.16 12.43
CA GLY A 101 10.66 15.27 12.98
C GLY A 101 11.28 16.65 12.79
N ALA A 102 12.61 16.74 12.84
CA ALA A 102 13.32 18.00 12.56
C ALA A 102 13.24 18.41 11.08
N SER A 103 13.02 17.44 10.17
CA SER A 103 12.83 17.71 8.75
C SER A 103 11.43 18.24 8.41
N MET A 104 10.43 17.99 9.27
CA MET A 104 9.02 18.38 9.12
C MET A 104 8.78 19.90 9.35
N THR A 105 9.65 20.76 8.82
CA THR A 105 9.68 22.21 9.10
C THR A 105 8.45 23.00 8.65
N ALA A 106 7.67 22.47 7.70
CA ALA A 106 6.40 23.05 7.27
C ALA A 106 5.20 22.65 8.17
N TYR A 107 5.44 21.77 9.15
CA TYR A 107 4.45 21.26 10.09
C TYR A 107 4.84 21.60 11.53
N THR A 108 3.85 21.63 12.40
CA THR A 108 4.04 21.78 13.85
C THR A 108 3.82 20.44 14.51
N ARG A 109 4.70 20.07 15.45
CA ARG A 109 4.46 18.92 16.33
C ARG A 109 3.23 19.20 17.20
N SER A 110 2.33 18.24 17.28
CA SER A 110 1.09 18.33 18.05
C SER A 110 1.12 17.36 19.24
N ASP A 111 0.53 17.81 20.36
CA ASP A 111 0.30 17.03 21.58
C ASP A 111 -1.16 16.53 21.68
N ASP A 112 -1.95 16.59 20.59
CA ASP A 112 -3.36 16.15 20.61
C ASP A 112 -3.50 14.62 20.79
N CYS A 113 -2.40 13.88 20.66
CA CYS A 113 -2.35 12.43 20.91
C CYS A 113 -1.73 12.19 22.29
N PRO A 114 -2.50 11.78 23.31
CA PRO A 114 -1.98 11.60 24.67
C PRO A 114 -0.96 10.45 24.81
N ASN A 115 -0.89 9.54 23.84
CA ASN A 115 0.14 8.49 23.83
C ASN A 115 1.54 9.10 23.55
N PRO A 116 2.46 9.09 24.54
CA PRO A 116 3.78 9.68 24.38
C PRO A 116 4.67 8.94 23.37
N ASN A 117 4.28 7.73 22.95
CA ASN A 117 4.97 6.95 21.92
C ASN A 117 4.45 7.24 20.51
N ILE A 118 3.70 8.33 20.32
CA ILE A 118 3.29 8.82 18.99
C ILE A 118 3.89 10.21 18.80
N ALA A 119 4.58 10.41 17.69
CA ALA A 119 4.92 11.74 17.23
C ALA A 119 3.93 12.15 16.14
N MET A 120 3.15 13.21 16.40
CA MET A 120 2.15 13.70 15.46
C MET A 120 2.53 15.09 14.94
N TRP A 121 2.35 15.30 13.63
CA TRP A 121 2.55 16.58 12.98
C TRP A 121 1.28 17.05 12.29
N ARG A 122 0.99 18.34 12.46
CA ARG A 122 -0.16 19.02 11.86
C ARG A 122 0.29 20.30 11.18
N ARG A 123 -0.41 20.68 10.12
CA ARG A 123 -0.21 21.95 9.43
C ARG A 123 -1.53 22.68 9.33
N THR A 124 -1.54 23.96 9.69
CA THR A 124 -2.71 24.82 9.53
C THR A 124 -3.14 24.86 8.07
N GLY A 125 -4.43 24.65 7.82
CA GLY A 125 -4.99 24.59 6.46
C GLY A 125 -4.80 23.25 5.73
N SER A 126 -4.10 22.28 6.33
CA SER A 126 -4.07 20.89 5.86
C SER A 126 -5.19 20.08 6.51
N SER A 127 -5.93 19.32 5.70
CA SER A 127 -6.84 18.28 6.19
C SER A 127 -6.13 16.97 6.51
N VAL A 128 -4.83 16.88 6.21
CA VAL A 128 -3.99 15.69 6.35
C VAL A 128 -3.04 15.84 7.54
N TRP A 129 -2.95 14.77 8.31
CA TRP A 129 -2.24 14.64 9.57
C TRP A 129 -1.32 13.45 9.40
N THR A 130 -0.11 13.54 9.95
CA THR A 130 0.89 12.49 9.83
C THR A 130 1.41 12.13 11.19
N GLN A 131 1.41 10.84 11.50
CA GLN A 131 1.86 10.29 12.78
C GLN A 131 2.97 9.29 12.50
N ALA A 132 4.07 9.38 13.24
CA ALA A 132 5.11 8.36 13.29
C ALA A 132 5.03 7.62 14.62
N LEU A 133 5.16 6.31 14.56
CA LEU A 133 5.22 5.43 15.71
C LEU A 133 6.69 5.06 15.94
N PRO A 134 7.37 5.69 16.92
CA PRO A 134 8.67 5.22 17.41
C PRO A 134 8.56 3.87 18.11
N ASP A 135 9.58 3.02 17.96
CA ASP A 135 9.90 1.97 18.93
C ASP A 135 10.60 2.57 20.17
N ALA A 136 10.96 1.70 21.14
CA ALA A 136 11.65 2.14 22.36
C ALA A 136 13.04 2.78 22.14
N ARG A 137 13.56 2.78 20.90
CA ARG A 137 14.87 3.31 20.50
C ARG A 137 14.75 4.55 19.59
N ASP A 138 13.59 5.20 19.56
CA ASP A 138 13.28 6.35 18.68
C ASP A 138 13.23 5.99 17.19
N VAL A 139 13.05 4.70 16.84
CA VAL A 139 13.01 4.27 15.44
C VAL A 139 11.59 4.26 14.91
N VAL A 140 11.31 4.94 13.79
CA VAL A 140 10.03 4.90 13.10
C VAL A 140 9.75 3.46 12.63
N HIS A 141 8.81 2.76 13.24
CA HIS A 141 8.37 1.42 12.77
C HIS A 141 7.06 1.48 11.98
N GLY A 142 6.32 2.58 12.08
CA GLY A 142 5.16 2.82 11.24
C GLY A 142 4.78 4.29 11.12
N ILE A 143 4.07 4.59 10.04
CA ILE A 143 3.60 5.93 9.68
C ILE A 143 2.12 5.83 9.35
N LEU A 144 1.31 6.67 9.99
CA LEU A 144 -0.11 6.78 9.74
C LEU A 144 -0.42 8.13 9.10
N LEU A 145 -1.09 8.08 7.94
CA LEU A 145 -1.73 9.21 7.29
C LEU A 145 -3.23 9.17 7.57
N GLN A 146 -3.75 10.26 8.11
CA GLN A 146 -5.18 10.44 8.35
C GLN A 146 -5.64 11.80 7.85
N GLY A 147 -6.91 11.92 7.53
CA GLY A 147 -7.45 13.18 7.03
C GLY A 147 -8.57 13.02 6.03
N ALA A 148 -8.72 14.02 5.16
CA ALA A 148 -9.73 14.02 4.11
C ALA A 148 -9.20 14.64 2.81
N GLY A 149 -9.58 14.04 1.68
CA GLY A 149 -9.45 14.63 0.34
C GLY A 149 -8.14 14.29 -0.37
N ALA A 150 -8.15 14.51 -1.69
CA ALA A 150 -7.06 14.17 -2.62
C ALA A 150 -5.78 15.01 -2.46
N SER A 151 -5.72 15.90 -1.46
CA SER A 151 -4.56 16.73 -1.15
C SER A 151 -3.52 16.03 -0.25
N SER A 152 -3.57 14.71 -0.15
CA SER A 152 -2.64 13.87 0.61
C SER A 152 -1.47 13.34 -0.24
N PRO A 153 -0.43 12.79 0.41
CA PRO A 153 0.60 11.99 -0.26
C PRO A 153 -0.02 10.88 -1.11
N ARG A 154 0.71 10.44 -2.14
CA ARG A 154 0.21 9.42 -3.06
C ARG A 154 1.21 8.29 -3.33
N THR A 155 0.71 7.10 -3.59
CA THR A 155 1.51 5.99 -4.14
C THR A 155 2.00 6.32 -5.55
N ALA A 156 2.88 5.49 -6.12
CA ALA A 156 3.33 5.64 -7.50
C ALA A 156 2.18 5.53 -8.52
N GLN A 157 1.14 4.76 -8.20
CA GLN A 157 -0.07 4.57 -8.99
C GLN A 157 -1.08 5.72 -8.80
N GLY A 158 -0.82 6.64 -7.86
CA GLY A 158 -1.66 7.80 -7.59
C GLY A 158 -2.70 7.59 -6.49
N ASP A 159 -2.65 6.49 -5.74
CA ASP A 159 -3.59 6.23 -4.64
C ASP A 159 -3.31 7.12 -3.44
N THR A 160 -4.37 7.64 -2.85
CA THR A 160 -4.31 8.64 -1.79
C THR A 160 -5.55 8.57 -0.91
N LEU A 161 -5.70 9.46 0.07
CA LEU A 161 -6.93 9.54 0.86
C LEU A 161 -8.12 9.89 -0.05
N GLY A 162 -9.20 9.12 0.09
CA GLY A 162 -10.39 9.23 -0.75
C GLY A 162 -10.35 8.41 -2.04
N THR A 163 -9.27 7.66 -2.33
CA THR A 163 -9.29 6.71 -3.46
C THR A 163 -10.39 5.66 -3.25
N PRO A 164 -11.29 5.42 -4.22
CA PRO A 164 -12.32 4.38 -4.12
C PRO A 164 -11.70 2.98 -4.05
N LEU A 165 -12.34 2.03 -3.36
CA LEU A 165 -11.83 0.65 -3.29
C LEU A 165 -11.63 0.02 -4.67
N ALA A 166 -12.60 0.19 -5.57
CA ALA A 166 -12.50 -0.35 -6.93
C ALA A 166 -11.27 0.18 -7.70
N THR A 167 -10.85 1.42 -7.43
CA THR A 167 -9.63 1.99 -8.00
C THR A 167 -8.39 1.36 -7.37
N LEU A 168 -8.37 1.16 -6.05
CA LEU A 168 -7.28 0.44 -5.37
C LEU A 168 -7.10 -0.98 -5.92
N GLU A 169 -8.19 -1.74 -6.06
CA GLU A 169 -8.17 -3.11 -6.58
C GLU A 169 -7.68 -3.17 -8.03
N ALA A 170 -7.99 -2.15 -8.84
CA ALA A 170 -7.50 -2.04 -10.21
C ALA A 170 -6.00 -1.70 -10.28
N HIS A 171 -5.51 -0.85 -9.38
CA HIS A 171 -4.10 -0.46 -9.32
C HIS A 171 -3.20 -1.52 -8.68
N HIS A 172 -3.73 -2.30 -7.74
CA HIS A 172 -3.01 -3.31 -6.96
C HIS A 172 -3.72 -4.67 -7.03
N PRO A 173 -3.47 -5.48 -8.08
CA PRO A 173 -4.07 -6.81 -8.21
C PRO A 173 -3.66 -7.80 -7.11
N ASP A 174 -2.60 -7.48 -6.35
CA ASP A 174 -2.08 -8.24 -5.21
C ASP A 174 -2.61 -7.73 -3.85
N LEU A 175 -3.54 -6.76 -3.86
CA LEU A 175 -4.18 -6.24 -2.67
C LEU A 175 -4.90 -7.36 -1.91
N VAL A 176 -4.53 -7.57 -0.65
CA VAL A 176 -5.14 -8.57 0.23
C VAL A 176 -5.97 -7.91 1.32
N GLN A 177 -6.99 -8.63 1.80
CA GLN A 177 -7.66 -8.29 3.05
C GLN A 177 -6.71 -8.51 4.23
N ILE A 178 -6.55 -7.49 5.06
CA ILE A 178 -5.75 -7.53 6.28
C ILE A 178 -6.66 -7.80 7.49
N ARG A 179 -7.77 -7.06 7.58
CA ARG A 179 -8.78 -7.15 8.63
C ARG A 179 -10.10 -6.59 8.07
N GLU A 180 -11.23 -7.11 8.52
CA GLU A 180 -12.55 -6.54 8.24
C GLU A 180 -13.37 -6.59 9.52
N ASP A 181 -14.08 -5.49 9.79
CA ASP A 181 -15.14 -5.40 10.80
C ASP A 181 -16.32 -4.58 10.26
N ASP A 182 -17.33 -4.36 11.10
CA ASP A 182 -18.60 -3.74 10.68
C ASP A 182 -18.44 -2.31 10.10
N GLN A 183 -17.32 -1.62 10.35
CA GLN A 183 -17.10 -0.24 9.90
C GLN A 183 -15.83 -0.04 9.06
N GLU A 184 -14.86 -0.94 9.17
CA GLU A 184 -13.53 -0.79 8.61
C GLU A 184 -13.11 -2.02 7.81
N ASP A 185 -12.68 -1.79 6.58
CA ASP A 185 -12.12 -2.79 5.70
C ASP A 185 -10.66 -2.44 5.41
N TYR A 186 -9.74 -3.18 6.03
CA TYR A 186 -8.32 -2.97 5.86
C TYR A 186 -7.82 -3.79 4.68
N ARG A 187 -7.35 -3.10 3.64
CA ARG A 187 -6.77 -3.68 2.43
C ARG A 187 -5.30 -3.32 2.36
N GLY A 188 -4.42 -4.21 1.95
CA GLY A 188 -3.00 -3.87 1.88
C GLY A 188 -2.19 -4.75 0.97
N TYR A 189 -1.01 -4.26 0.61
CA TYR A 189 -0.02 -4.97 -0.19
C TYR A 189 1.39 -4.73 0.39
N GLN A 190 2.36 -5.49 -0.10
CA GLN A 190 3.75 -5.33 0.30
C GLN A 190 4.52 -4.47 -0.70
N ASP A 191 5.32 -3.55 -0.20
CA ASP A 191 6.28 -2.76 -0.98
C ASP A 191 7.61 -2.71 -0.23
N HIS A 192 8.71 -3.06 -0.91
CA HIS A 192 10.07 -3.02 -0.34
C HIS A 192 10.23 -3.66 1.06
N GLY A 193 9.46 -4.71 1.38
CA GLY A 193 9.53 -5.42 2.66
C GLY A 193 8.72 -4.80 3.81
N ALA A 194 7.95 -3.75 3.54
CA ALA A 194 6.95 -3.18 4.44
C ALA A 194 5.54 -3.35 3.85
N TRP A 195 4.55 -3.12 4.70
CA TRP A 195 3.14 -3.11 4.33
C TRP A 195 2.66 -1.68 4.10
N ILE A 196 1.89 -1.50 3.02
CA ILE A 196 1.04 -0.33 2.81
C ILE A 196 -0.40 -0.81 2.96
N VAL A 197 -1.08 -0.35 4.01
CA VAL A 197 -2.43 -0.76 4.39
C VAL A 197 -3.36 0.45 4.34
N PHE A 198 -4.47 0.30 3.64
CA PHE A 198 -5.55 1.26 3.52
C PHE A 198 -6.70 0.84 4.43
N ASP A 199 -7.11 1.73 5.31
CA ASP A 199 -8.42 1.65 5.98
C ASP A 199 -9.47 2.19 5.01
N VAL A 200 -10.36 1.32 4.54
CA VAL A 200 -11.45 1.64 3.61
C VAL A 200 -12.74 1.71 4.41
N ARG A 201 -13.36 2.89 4.43
CA ARG A 201 -14.69 3.07 5.02
C ARG A 201 -15.73 2.43 4.13
N SER A 202 -16.83 1.94 4.70
CA SER A 202 -17.91 1.30 3.93
C SER A 202 -18.86 2.27 3.23
N THR A 203 -18.91 3.55 3.64
CA THR A 203 -19.84 4.54 3.04
C THR A 203 -19.29 5.99 3.08
N PRO A 204 -18.88 6.58 1.94
CA PRO A 204 -18.62 5.91 0.66
C PRO A 204 -17.44 4.92 0.77
N GLN A 205 -17.39 3.95 -0.14
CA GLN A 205 -16.35 2.92 -0.13
C GLN A 205 -15.01 3.44 -0.65
N GLN A 206 -14.23 4.06 0.25
CA GLN A 206 -12.98 4.75 -0.10
C GLN A 206 -11.98 4.79 1.06
N VAL A 207 -10.71 5.02 0.70
CA VAL A 207 -9.60 5.16 1.66
C VAL A 207 -9.84 6.32 2.63
N ARG A 208 -9.76 6.03 3.93
CA ARG A 208 -9.85 7.02 5.01
C ARG A 208 -8.54 7.24 5.75
N SER A 209 -7.72 6.21 5.86
CA SER A 209 -6.36 6.32 6.38
C SER A 209 -5.42 5.37 5.67
N ILE A 210 -4.13 5.68 5.72
CA ILE A 210 -3.06 4.87 5.11
C ILE A 210 -2.00 4.62 6.18
N TRP A 211 -1.70 3.35 6.39
CA TRP A 211 -0.70 2.84 7.32
C TRP A 211 0.48 2.26 6.54
N VAL A 212 1.68 2.77 6.79
CA VAL A 212 2.93 2.23 6.24
C VAL A 212 3.77 1.69 7.38
N SER A 213 4.11 0.41 7.39
CA SER A 213 4.88 -0.18 8.51
C SER A 213 5.49 -1.52 8.16
N THR A 214 6.50 -1.94 8.92
CA THR A 214 6.97 -3.34 8.91
C THR A 214 5.90 -4.31 9.43
N ASP A 215 4.95 -3.84 10.24
CA ASP A 215 3.85 -4.65 10.76
C ASP A 215 2.66 -4.67 9.80
N ARG A 216 2.14 -5.88 9.57
CA ARG A 216 1.01 -6.12 8.66
C ARG A 216 -0.28 -5.45 9.12
N VAL A 217 -0.52 -5.39 10.42
CA VAL A 217 -1.81 -4.99 10.99
C VAL A 217 -1.61 -3.68 11.75
N PRO A 218 -2.32 -2.59 11.40
CA PRO A 218 -2.29 -1.37 12.19
C PRO A 218 -2.80 -1.62 13.62
N PRO A 219 -2.24 -0.95 14.64
CA PRO A 219 -2.78 -1.04 16.00
C PRO A 219 -4.23 -0.54 16.03
N TYR A 220 -5.03 -1.09 16.95
CA TYR A 220 -6.43 -0.69 17.12
C TYR A 220 -6.56 0.76 17.60
N GLU A 221 -5.68 1.19 18.51
CA GLU A 221 -5.67 2.53 19.07
C GLU A 221 -4.25 3.08 18.99
N PHE A 222 -4.12 4.30 18.46
CA PHE A 222 -2.85 5.01 18.38
C PHE A 222 -2.65 5.89 19.62
N CYS A 223 -3.72 6.53 20.10
CA CYS A 223 -3.61 7.60 21.08
C CYS A 223 -3.98 7.21 22.52
N GLY A 224 -4.52 6.01 22.75
CA GLY A 224 -4.80 5.48 24.08
C GLY A 224 -6.21 5.70 24.58
#